data_AF-A0A8B7ZXS7-F1
#
_entry.id   AF-A0A8B7ZXS7-F1
#
_cell.length_a   1.000
_cell.length_b   1.000
_cell.length_c   1.000
_cell.angle_alpha   90.00
_cell.angle_beta   90.00
_cell.angle_gamma   90.00
#
_symmetry.space_group_name_H-M   'P 1'
#
loop_
_entity.id
_entity.type
_entity.pdbx_description
1 polymer ?
#
loop_
_entity_poly.entity_id
_entity_poly.type
_entity_poly.pdbx_seq_one_letter_code
_entity_poly.pdbx_strand_id
1 'polypeptide(L)'
;MATSTAAALCRSHFLRISCLCTNVARSFSTMNGPLCFRATQLLCAEPPKKKKRVDPKLEMMRQQRMLKRMRKIQFKMGDPELKPIEEFRSDKKLLLDERRKREAPDLTYEEQERRALLQKDWARHKFQEHVAETQRIRDLLKAQEKALRELRAESEELYQQAVQVDQGLFPFEVTGPTYTPPIPGYAKTSPDGEYVDISKQYK
;
A
#
# COMPACT_ATOMS: atom_id res chain seq x y z
N MET A 1 -36.44 -42.77 27.46
CA MET A 1 -35.62 -43.84 26.86
C MET A 1 -34.17 -43.44 27.08
N ALA A 2 -33.49 -43.82 28.17
CA ALA A 2 -32.86 -45.13 28.43
C ALA A 2 -32.04 -45.56 27.20
N THR A 3 -30.71 -45.73 27.19
CA THR A 3 -29.75 -46.31 28.16
C THR A 3 -28.30 -45.94 27.74
N SER A 4 -27.39 -45.59 28.65
CA SER A 4 -26.33 -46.44 29.30
C SER A 4 -25.14 -46.75 28.36
N THR A 5 -23.84 -46.64 28.69
CA THR A 5 -23.04 -47.21 29.82
C THR A 5 -21.66 -46.52 29.86
N ALA A 6 -21.15 -46.05 31.02
CA ALA A 6 -20.19 -46.71 31.96
C ALA A 6 -18.76 -46.86 31.41
N ALA A 7 -17.61 -46.74 32.10
CA ALA A 7 -17.11 -46.45 33.46
C ALA A 7 -15.58 -46.14 33.23
N ALA A 8 -14.68 -45.78 34.15
CA ALA A 8 -14.56 -46.09 35.56
C ALA A 8 -13.59 -45.11 36.26
N LEU A 9 -13.80 -45.04 37.57
CA LEU A 9 -13.04 -44.37 38.61
C LEU A 9 -11.60 -44.90 38.75
N CYS A 10 -10.68 -44.04 39.17
CA CYS A 10 -9.77 -44.44 40.25
C CYS A 10 -9.51 -43.27 41.19
N ARG A 11 -9.70 -43.56 42.49
CA ARG A 11 -9.57 -42.69 43.65
C ARG A 11 -8.10 -42.69 44.08
N SER A 12 -7.58 -41.54 44.50
CA SER A 12 -6.51 -41.53 45.53
C SER A 12 -6.42 -40.18 46.23
N HIS A 13 -6.94 -40.20 47.45
CA HIS A 13 -6.52 -39.46 48.65
C HIS A 13 -6.20 -37.96 48.56
N PHE A 14 -7.18 -37.21 49.06
CA PHE A 14 -6.97 -36.07 49.93
C PHE A 14 -5.87 -36.36 50.97
N LEU A 15 -4.74 -35.67 50.84
CA LEU A 15 -3.94 -35.30 52.00
C LEU A 15 -4.21 -33.82 52.26
N ARG A 16 -5.07 -33.59 53.27
CA ARG A 16 -5.14 -32.32 54.00
C ARG A 16 -3.76 -32.09 54.60
N ILE A 17 -2.92 -31.30 53.94
CA ILE A 17 -1.83 -30.62 54.62
C ILE A 17 -2.44 -29.33 55.15
N SER A 18 -2.84 -29.38 56.42
CA SER A 18 -3.12 -28.21 57.21
C SER A 18 -1.82 -27.41 57.33
N CYS A 19 -1.60 -26.47 56.41
CA CYS A 19 -0.67 -25.38 56.68
C CYS A 19 -1.35 -24.51 57.73
N LEU A 20 -0.95 -24.69 58.98
CA LEU A 20 -1.28 -23.78 60.06
C LEU A 20 -0.81 -22.39 59.63
N CYS A 21 -1.77 -21.54 59.30
CA CYS A 21 -1.58 -20.11 59.24
C CYS A 21 -1.11 -19.66 60.63
N THR A 22 0.20 -19.55 60.85
CA THR A 22 0.70 -18.70 61.92
C THR A 22 0.56 -17.27 61.45
N ASN A 23 -0.62 -16.71 61.70
CA ASN A 23 -0.85 -15.28 61.69
C ASN A 23 0.08 -14.66 62.75
N VAL A 24 1.29 -14.27 62.33
CA VAL A 24 2.02 -13.24 63.05
C VAL A 24 1.42 -11.91 62.60
N ALA A 25 0.28 -11.57 63.19
CA ALA A 25 -0.28 -10.23 63.12
C ALA A 25 0.65 -9.30 63.93
N ARG A 26 1.66 -8.74 63.27
CA ARG A 26 2.31 -7.51 63.73
C ARG A 26 1.86 -6.37 62.83
N SER A 27 0.68 -5.85 63.12
CA SER A 27 0.16 -4.62 62.55
C SER A 27 0.68 -3.44 63.38
N PHE A 28 1.90 -2.97 63.08
CA PHE A 28 2.31 -1.62 63.46
C PHE A 28 2.60 -0.84 62.16
N SER A 29 1.68 0.04 61.80
CA SER A 29 1.89 1.11 60.82
C SER A 29 1.60 2.42 61.52
N THR A 30 2.57 3.34 61.53
CA THR A 30 2.45 4.68 62.13
C THR A 30 2.16 5.78 61.10
N MET A 31 1.62 5.44 59.93
CA MET A 31 1.30 6.45 58.91
C MET A 31 -0.17 6.37 58.48
N ASN A 32 -0.85 7.52 58.57
CA ASN A 32 -2.28 7.76 58.30
C ASN A 32 -2.66 7.55 56.82
N GLY A 33 -2.72 6.31 56.34
CA GLY A 33 -3.33 6.00 55.04
C GLY A 33 -3.46 4.50 54.79
N PRO A 34 -4.54 4.04 54.12
CA PRO A 34 -4.63 2.65 53.69
C PRO A 34 -3.55 2.38 52.64
N LEU A 35 -2.62 1.47 52.96
CA LEU A 35 -1.64 0.99 51.99
C LEU A 35 -2.38 0.15 50.96
N CYS A 36 -2.59 0.71 49.76
CA CYS A 36 -3.19 0.06 48.60
C CYS A 36 -2.26 -1.03 48.03
N PHE A 37 -1.87 -2.02 48.83
CA PHE A 37 -1.12 -3.18 48.35
C PHE A 37 -2.02 -4.05 47.50
N ARG A 38 -1.85 -3.94 46.19
CA ARG A 38 -2.40 -4.93 45.25
C ARG A 38 -1.44 -6.11 45.21
N ALA A 39 -1.70 -7.11 46.04
CA ALA A 39 -0.98 -8.38 45.96
C ALA A 39 -1.29 -9.03 44.61
N THR A 40 -0.33 -9.04 43.69
CA THR A 40 -0.41 -9.93 42.52
C THR A 40 -0.47 -11.36 43.04
N GLN A 41 -1.31 -12.21 42.43
CA GLN A 41 -1.33 -13.62 42.79
C GLN A 41 0.10 -14.17 42.71
N LEU A 42 0.56 -14.77 43.81
CA LEU A 42 1.81 -15.52 43.86
C LEU A 42 1.67 -16.69 42.90
N LEU A 43 2.04 -16.47 41.64
CA LEU A 43 2.38 -17.56 40.75
C LEU A 43 3.62 -18.20 41.37
N CYS A 44 3.42 -19.25 42.17
CA CYS A 44 4.47 -20.11 42.73
C CYS A 44 5.18 -20.92 41.61
N ALA A 45 5.43 -20.29 40.46
CA ALA A 45 6.26 -20.81 39.41
C ALA A 45 7.72 -20.56 39.80
N GLU A 46 8.55 -21.58 39.66
CA GLU A 46 10.00 -21.46 39.78
C GLU A 46 10.48 -20.29 38.89
N PRO A 47 11.38 -19.41 39.38
CA PRO A 47 11.95 -18.35 38.55
C PRO A 47 12.44 -18.93 37.22
N PRO A 48 12.03 -18.36 36.06
CA PRO A 48 12.34 -18.97 34.78
C PRO A 48 13.84 -19.08 34.61
N LYS A 49 14.31 -20.32 34.44
CA LYS A 49 15.73 -20.61 34.26
C LYS A 49 16.28 -19.78 33.11
N LYS A 50 17.41 -19.10 33.34
CA LYS A 50 18.08 -18.26 32.33
C LYS A 50 18.21 -19.05 31.04
N LYS A 51 17.63 -18.54 29.95
CA LYS A 51 17.73 -19.18 28.63
C LYS A 51 19.21 -19.30 28.28
N LYS A 52 19.66 -20.54 28.03
CA LYS A 52 21.03 -20.82 27.62
C LYS A 52 21.26 -20.15 26.26
N ARG A 53 22.40 -19.46 26.11
CA ARG A 53 22.83 -18.91 24.82
C ARG A 53 22.95 -20.09 23.84
N VAL A 54 22.39 -19.91 22.64
CA VAL A 54 22.42 -20.95 21.60
C VAL A 54 23.86 -21.09 21.10
N ASP A 55 24.28 -22.33 20.83
CA ASP A 55 25.61 -22.58 20.29
C ASP A 55 25.80 -21.86 18.95
N PRO A 56 26.93 -21.15 18.73
CA PRO A 56 27.18 -20.40 17.50
C PRO A 56 27.06 -21.27 16.23
N LYS A 57 27.44 -22.56 16.31
CA LYS A 57 27.32 -23.51 15.21
C LYS A 57 25.86 -23.81 14.82
N LEU A 58 24.95 -23.85 15.81
CA LEU A 58 23.54 -24.11 15.55
C LEU A 58 22.85 -22.90 14.90
N GLU A 59 23.27 -21.68 15.28
CA GLU A 59 22.82 -20.44 14.65
C GLU A 59 23.28 -20.37 13.19
N MET A 60 24.56 -20.65 12.91
CA MET A 60 25.07 -20.73 11.53
C MET A 60 24.33 -21.78 10.70
N MET A 61 24.06 -22.97 11.27
CA MET A 61 23.29 -24.01 10.57
C MET A 61 21.86 -23.56 10.25
N ARG A 62 21.19 -22.85 11.17
CA ARG A 62 19.84 -22.29 10.94
C ARG A 62 19.87 -21.23 9.84
N GLN A 63 20.84 -20.32 9.86
CA GLN A 63 21.03 -19.31 8.82
C GLN A 63 21.30 -19.96 7.45
N GLN A 64 22.16 -20.98 7.39
CA GLN A 64 22.42 -21.72 6.14
C GLN A 64 21.17 -22.45 5.62
N ARG A 65 20.37 -23.04 6.52
CA ARG A 65 19.09 -23.66 6.13
C ARG A 65 18.11 -22.62 5.60
N MET A 66 18.04 -21.44 6.22
CA MET A 66 17.19 -20.34 5.77
C MET A 66 17.64 -19.81 4.40
N LEU A 67 18.93 -19.54 4.21
CA LEU A 67 19.48 -19.12 2.91
C LEU A 67 19.26 -20.16 1.82
N LYS A 68 19.43 -21.45 2.12
CA LYS A 68 19.12 -22.53 1.18
C LYS A 68 17.64 -22.59 0.83
N ARG A 69 16.73 -22.32 1.79
CA ARG A 69 15.29 -22.22 1.52
C ARG A 69 14.97 -21.02 0.64
N MET A 70 15.51 -19.84 0.93
CA MET A 70 15.33 -18.64 0.12
C MET A 70 15.84 -18.85 -1.31
N ARG A 71 17.05 -19.40 -1.49
CA ARG A 71 17.58 -19.73 -2.82
C ARG A 71 16.73 -20.76 -3.56
N LYS A 72 16.19 -21.76 -2.87
CA LYS A 72 15.27 -22.74 -3.47
C LYS A 72 13.95 -22.10 -3.87
N ILE A 73 13.43 -21.16 -3.10
CA ILE A 73 12.20 -20.43 -3.43
C ILE A 73 12.44 -19.53 -4.64
N GLN A 74 13.54 -18.77 -4.66
CA GLN A 74 13.92 -17.92 -5.79
C GLN A 74 14.16 -18.74 -7.06
N PHE A 75 14.88 -19.86 -6.97
CA PHE A 75 15.07 -20.77 -8.11
C PHE A 75 13.75 -21.38 -8.63
N LYS A 76 12.79 -21.66 -7.74
CA LYS A 76 11.47 -22.21 -8.11
C LYS A 76 10.53 -21.17 -8.71
N MET A 77 10.58 -19.94 -8.20
CA MET A 77 9.74 -18.84 -8.68
C MET A 77 10.33 -18.15 -9.91
N GLY A 78 11.62 -18.40 -10.22
CA GLY A 78 12.33 -17.68 -11.26
C GLY A 78 12.65 -16.25 -10.84
N ASP A 79 13.32 -15.52 -11.73
CA ASP A 79 13.39 -14.06 -11.61
C ASP A 79 12.02 -13.47 -11.98
N PRO A 80 11.53 -12.44 -11.26
CA PRO A 80 10.22 -11.87 -11.53
C PRO A 80 10.20 -11.23 -12.92
N GLU A 81 9.57 -11.91 -13.88
CA GLU A 81 9.29 -11.35 -15.20
C GLU A 81 8.12 -10.36 -15.09
N LEU A 82 8.29 -9.16 -15.64
CA LEU A 82 7.21 -8.18 -15.73
C LEU A 82 6.16 -8.68 -16.73
N LYS A 83 4.88 -8.49 -16.39
CA LYS A 83 3.79 -8.77 -17.32
C LYS A 83 4.03 -7.98 -18.61
N PRO A 84 3.93 -8.61 -19.78
CA PRO A 84 4.18 -7.92 -21.03
C PRO A 84 3.06 -6.90 -21.31
N ILE A 85 3.45 -5.73 -21.82
CA ILE A 85 2.51 -4.70 -22.27
C ILE A 85 2.02 -5.09 -23.66
N GLU A 86 0.75 -5.48 -23.77
CA GLU A 86 0.17 -5.96 -25.02
C GLU A 86 0.17 -4.87 -26.11
N GLU A 87 -0.14 -3.61 -25.75
CA GLU A 87 -0.23 -2.48 -26.68
C GLU A 87 1.07 -2.16 -27.42
N PHE A 88 2.23 -2.43 -26.80
CA PHE A 88 3.54 -2.24 -27.43
C PHE A 88 3.91 -3.37 -28.38
N ARG A 89 3.27 -4.54 -28.26
CA ARG A 89 3.57 -5.69 -29.11
C ARG A 89 2.69 -5.65 -30.34
N SER A 90 3.31 -5.56 -31.50
CA SER A 90 2.60 -5.73 -32.77
C SER A 90 2.14 -7.17 -32.96
N ASP A 91 0.89 -7.35 -33.36
CA ASP A 91 0.35 -8.66 -33.69
C ASP A 91 1.01 -9.23 -34.95
N LYS A 92 1.70 -10.36 -34.81
CA LYS A 92 2.37 -11.04 -35.94
C LYS A 92 1.41 -11.36 -37.07
N LYS A 93 0.16 -11.72 -36.75
CA LYS A 93 -0.88 -12.00 -37.76
C LYS A 93 -1.16 -10.79 -38.65
N LEU A 94 -1.14 -9.57 -38.10
CA LEU A 94 -1.37 -8.34 -38.86
C LEU A 94 -0.17 -7.98 -39.74
N LEU A 95 1.05 -8.21 -39.25
CA LEU A 95 2.27 -7.91 -39.98
C LEU A 95 2.49 -8.82 -41.20
N LEU A 96 2.06 -10.08 -41.11
CA LEU A 96 2.25 -11.08 -42.18
C LEU A 96 1.13 -11.08 -43.23
N ASP A 97 -0.03 -10.50 -42.95
CA ASP A 97 -1.19 -10.55 -43.84
C ASP A 97 -1.13 -9.42 -44.89
N GLU A 98 -0.51 -9.73 -46.03
CA GLU A 98 -0.38 -8.78 -47.16
C GLU A 98 -1.72 -8.28 -47.70
N ARG A 99 -2.82 -9.04 -47.52
CA ARG A 99 -4.16 -8.63 -47.98
C ARG A 99 -4.69 -7.40 -47.24
N ARG A 100 -4.15 -7.10 -46.06
CA ARG A 100 -4.51 -5.92 -45.26
C ARG A 100 -3.66 -4.70 -45.60
N LYS A 101 -2.60 -4.86 -46.39
CA LYS A 101 -1.72 -3.76 -46.79
C LYS A 101 -2.49 -2.82 -47.71
N ARG A 102 -2.56 -1.55 -47.33
CA ARG A 102 -3.08 -0.47 -48.18
C ARG A 102 -1.90 0.26 -48.78
N GLU A 103 -1.83 0.33 -50.10
CA GLU A 103 -0.81 1.13 -50.78
C GLU A 103 -1.07 2.61 -50.51
N ALA A 104 -0.02 3.34 -50.14
CA ALA A 104 -0.13 4.77 -49.89
C ALA A 104 -0.27 5.49 -51.25
N PRO A 105 -1.26 6.39 -51.42
CA PRO A 105 -1.36 7.17 -52.63
C PRO A 105 -0.20 8.16 -52.74
N ASP A 106 0.30 8.37 -53.95
CA ASP A 106 1.27 9.42 -54.23
C ASP A 106 0.64 10.79 -53.97
N LEU A 107 1.30 11.60 -53.16
CA LEU A 107 0.83 12.93 -52.82
C LEU A 107 1.30 13.93 -53.89
N THR A 108 0.38 14.75 -54.38
CA THR A 108 0.73 15.89 -55.24
C THR A 108 1.64 16.87 -54.49
N TYR A 109 2.47 17.60 -55.22
CA TYR A 109 3.38 18.60 -54.62
C TYR A 109 2.61 19.63 -53.78
N GLU A 110 1.46 20.11 -54.28
CA GLU A 110 0.60 21.07 -53.58
C GLU A 110 0.12 20.54 -52.23
N GLU A 111 -0.26 19.27 -52.14
CA GLU A 111 -0.75 18.68 -50.89
C GLU A 111 0.39 18.43 -49.90
N GLN A 112 1.60 18.11 -50.39
CA GLN A 112 2.79 18.03 -49.54
C GLN A 112 3.16 19.40 -48.96
N GLU A 113 3.16 20.44 -49.79
CA GLU A 113 3.44 21.82 -49.37
C GLU A 113 2.40 22.31 -48.35
N ARG A 114 1.11 22.05 -48.61
CA ARG A 114 0.02 22.36 -47.67
C ARG A 114 0.24 21.70 -46.31
N ARG A 115 0.60 20.42 -46.27
CA ARG A 115 0.90 19.71 -45.01
C ARG A 115 2.10 20.32 -44.29
N ALA A 116 3.16 20.67 -45.03
CA ALA A 116 4.35 21.28 -44.45
C ALA A 116 4.05 22.67 -43.86
N LEU A 117 3.22 23.48 -44.51
CA LEU A 117 2.76 24.76 -43.98
C LEU A 117 1.93 24.58 -42.70
N LEU A 118 0.96 23.66 -42.71
CA LEU A 118 0.16 23.33 -41.53
C LEU A 118 1.01 22.87 -40.35
N GLN A 119 2.04 22.05 -40.60
CA GLN A 119 2.97 21.61 -39.55
C GLN A 119 3.77 22.77 -38.96
N LYS A 120 4.22 23.72 -39.80
CA LYS A 120 4.93 24.93 -39.33
C LYS A 120 4.02 25.80 -38.47
N ASP A 121 2.78 25.99 -38.88
CA ASP A 121 1.80 26.79 -38.13
C ASP A 121 1.42 26.10 -36.82
N TRP A 122 1.22 24.79 -36.83
CA TRP A 122 1.00 24.00 -35.63
C TRP A 122 2.17 24.09 -34.64
N ALA A 123 3.41 23.99 -35.14
CA ALA A 123 4.60 24.12 -34.31
C ALA A 123 4.68 25.50 -33.66
N ARG A 124 4.39 26.58 -34.40
CA ARG A 124 4.31 27.95 -33.86
C ARG A 124 3.23 28.07 -32.80
N HIS A 125 2.04 27.52 -33.05
CA HIS A 125 0.93 27.54 -32.10
C HIS A 125 1.28 26.81 -30.80
N LYS A 126 1.76 25.57 -30.88
CA LYS A 126 2.18 24.78 -29.70
C LYS A 126 3.30 25.46 -28.92
N PHE A 127 4.23 26.12 -29.61
CA PHE A 127 5.28 26.90 -28.95
C PHE A 127 4.69 28.08 -28.17
N GLN A 128 3.76 28.84 -28.76
CA GLN A 128 3.08 29.94 -28.07
C GLN A 128 2.30 29.46 -26.84
N GLU A 129 1.56 28.36 -26.96
CA GLU A 129 0.86 27.74 -25.83
C GLU A 129 1.84 27.35 -24.71
N HIS A 130 2.95 26.71 -25.05
CA HIS A 130 3.96 26.31 -24.08
C HIS A 130 4.61 27.50 -23.37
N VAL A 131 4.95 28.56 -24.11
CA VAL A 131 5.49 29.80 -23.52
C VAL A 131 4.47 30.43 -22.57
N ALA A 132 3.20 30.49 -22.96
CA ALA A 132 2.14 31.04 -22.14
C ALA A 132 1.91 30.22 -20.85
N GLU A 133 1.84 28.89 -20.94
CA GLU A 133 1.72 28.01 -19.78
C GLU A 133 2.90 28.14 -18.84
N THR A 134 4.13 28.12 -19.39
CA THR A 134 5.35 28.27 -18.59
C THR A 134 5.38 29.61 -17.87
N GLN A 135 4.94 30.69 -18.53
CA GLN A 135 4.85 32.00 -17.91
C GLN A 135 3.82 32.02 -16.77
N ARG A 136 2.63 31.45 -16.97
CA ARG A 136 1.61 31.33 -15.91
C ARG A 136 2.13 30.55 -14.70
N ILE A 137 2.82 29.42 -14.91
CA ILE A 137 3.40 28.63 -13.82
C ILE A 137 4.43 29.47 -13.05
N ARG A 138 5.32 30.19 -13.75
CA ARG A 138 6.30 31.08 -13.11
C ARG A 138 5.63 32.17 -12.29
N ASP A 139 4.56 32.76 -12.80
CA ASP A 139 3.85 33.84 -12.11
C ASP A 139 3.11 33.31 -10.87
N LEU A 140 2.50 32.11 -10.96
CA LEU A 140 1.92 31.42 -9.80
C LEU A 140 2.97 31.10 -8.73
N LEU A 141 4.14 30.60 -9.11
CA LEU A 141 5.23 30.31 -8.16
C LEU A 141 5.74 31.60 -7.48
N LYS A 142 5.94 32.68 -8.24
CA LYS A 142 6.33 33.98 -7.67
C LYS A 142 5.28 34.52 -6.71
N ALA A 143 4.00 34.38 -7.05
CA ALA A 143 2.90 34.78 -6.18
C ALA A 143 2.88 33.96 -4.88
N GLN A 144 3.05 32.63 -4.98
CA GLN A 144 3.16 31.74 -3.83
C GLN A 144 4.34 32.12 -2.92
N GLU A 145 5.53 32.32 -3.49
CA GLU A 145 6.73 32.72 -2.76
C GLU A 145 6.58 34.08 -2.08
N LYS A 146 5.94 35.04 -2.75
CA LYS A 146 5.64 36.35 -2.18
C LYS A 146 4.67 36.21 -1.00
N ALA A 147 3.57 35.47 -1.17
CA ALA A 147 2.60 35.24 -0.13
C ALA A 147 3.22 34.55 1.11
N LEU A 148 4.11 33.58 0.92
CA LEU A 148 4.81 32.92 2.03
C LEU A 148 5.79 33.86 2.76
N ARG A 149 6.47 34.76 2.04
CA ARG A 149 7.34 35.77 2.66
C ARG A 149 6.56 36.78 3.50
N GLU A 150 5.41 37.24 2.98
CA GLU A 150 4.50 38.14 3.71
C GLU A 150 3.92 37.44 4.94
N LEU A 151 3.43 36.19 4.78
CA LEU A 151 2.92 35.38 5.89
C LEU A 151 3.96 35.21 7.00
N ARG A 152 5.22 34.98 6.64
CA ARG A 152 6.32 34.83 7.60
C ARG A 152 6.60 36.12 8.37
N ALA A 153 6.52 37.27 7.70
CA ALA A 153 6.71 38.57 8.33
C ALA A 153 5.58 38.91 9.33
N GLU A 154 4.36 38.42 9.06
CA GLU A 154 3.20 38.59 9.94
C GLU A 154 3.17 37.56 11.10
N SER A 155 3.41 36.29 10.81
CA SER A 155 3.37 35.19 11.77
C SER A 155 4.24 34.00 11.37
N GLU A 156 5.29 33.73 12.16
CA GLU A 156 6.16 32.57 11.95
C GLU A 156 5.44 31.24 12.23
N GLU A 157 4.49 31.21 13.18
CA GLU A 157 3.75 29.99 13.53
C GLU A 157 2.89 29.50 12.36
N LEU A 158 2.17 30.41 11.68
CA LEU A 158 1.36 30.08 10.52
C LEU A 158 2.22 29.66 9.32
N TYR A 159 3.37 30.30 9.13
CA TYR A 159 4.34 29.90 8.11
C TYR A 159 4.81 28.45 8.32
N GLN A 160 5.15 28.07 9.55
CA GLN A 160 5.58 26.70 9.87
C GLN A 160 4.48 25.66 9.61
N GLN A 161 3.21 26.03 9.76
CA GLN A 161 2.09 25.16 9.42
C GLN A 161 1.89 25.07 7.90
N ALA A 162 1.93 26.20 7.19
CA ALA A 162 1.68 26.26 5.74
C ALA A 162 2.74 25.54 4.90
N VAL A 163 3.97 25.42 5.38
CA VAL A 163 5.07 24.73 4.68
C VAL A 163 5.02 23.20 4.84
N GLN A 164 4.24 22.69 5.79
CA GLN A 164 4.12 21.25 6.00
C GLN A 164 3.42 20.57 4.82
N VAL A 165 3.91 19.38 4.47
CA VAL A 165 3.29 18.56 3.42
C VAL A 165 1.96 18.01 3.93
N ASP A 166 0.89 18.24 3.17
CA ASP A 166 -0.41 17.65 3.47
C ASP A 166 -0.38 16.14 3.23
N GLN A 167 -0.57 15.38 4.32
CA GLN A 167 -0.61 13.91 4.27
C GLN A 167 -1.90 13.38 3.62
N GLY A 168 -2.95 14.20 3.50
CA GLY A 168 -4.21 13.86 2.85
C GLY A 168 -4.18 13.95 1.33
N LEU A 169 -3.11 14.49 0.74
CA LEU A 169 -3.00 14.69 -0.71
C LEU A 169 -2.92 13.37 -1.48
N PHE A 170 -2.38 12.31 -0.88
CA PHE A 170 -2.23 11.01 -1.54
C PHE A 170 -3.12 9.95 -0.87
N PRO A 171 -3.89 9.15 -1.64
CA PRO A 171 -3.96 9.10 -3.11
C PRO A 171 -4.84 10.20 -3.72
N PHE A 172 -4.32 10.88 -4.76
CA PHE A 172 -5.07 11.88 -5.54
C PHE A 172 -5.64 11.23 -6.80
N GLU A 173 -6.97 11.27 -6.96
CA GLU A 173 -7.67 10.73 -8.12
C GLU A 173 -8.47 11.84 -8.82
N VAL A 174 -8.24 12.02 -10.13
CA VAL A 174 -8.98 12.96 -10.97
C VAL A 174 -9.33 12.30 -12.28
N THR A 175 -10.60 12.39 -12.66
CA THR A 175 -11.08 11.99 -13.99
C THR A 175 -10.99 13.16 -14.96
N GLY A 176 -10.50 12.92 -16.17
CA GLY A 176 -10.47 13.95 -17.22
C GLY A 176 -11.87 14.41 -17.64
N PRO A 177 -11.98 15.56 -18.32
CA PRO A 177 -13.26 16.06 -18.82
C PRO A 177 -13.86 15.13 -19.88
N THR A 178 -15.18 14.98 -19.88
CA THR A 178 -15.92 14.25 -20.93
C THR A 178 -16.28 15.17 -22.10
N TYR A 179 -16.47 14.61 -23.29
CA TYR A 179 -16.94 15.36 -24.47
C TYR A 179 -18.31 16.02 -24.26
N THR A 180 -19.18 15.37 -23.48
CA THR A 180 -20.52 15.86 -23.16
C THR A 180 -20.79 15.61 -21.67
N PRO A 181 -21.42 16.55 -20.95
CA PRO A 181 -21.79 16.34 -19.56
C PRO A 181 -22.83 15.21 -19.40
N PRO A 182 -22.90 14.57 -18.22
CA PRO A 182 -23.84 13.48 -17.97
C PRO A 182 -25.29 13.98 -17.97
N ILE A 183 -26.18 13.20 -18.59
CA ILE A 183 -27.62 13.47 -18.59
C ILE A 183 -28.25 12.93 -17.29
N PRO A 184 -29.01 13.73 -16.53
CA PRO A 184 -29.62 13.28 -15.29
C PRO A 184 -30.63 12.16 -15.54
N GLY A 185 -30.51 11.06 -14.80
CA GLY A 185 -31.43 9.91 -14.88
C GLY A 185 -31.17 8.92 -16.02
N TYR A 186 -30.16 9.16 -16.87
CA TYR A 186 -29.85 8.28 -18.01
C TYR A 186 -29.47 6.85 -17.59
N ALA A 187 -28.84 6.68 -16.42
CA ALA A 187 -28.45 5.37 -15.91
C ALA A 187 -29.61 4.37 -15.78
N LYS A 188 -30.85 4.84 -15.61
CA LYS A 188 -32.04 3.97 -15.52
C LYS A 188 -32.54 3.45 -16.88
N THR A 189 -32.17 4.16 -17.95
CA THR A 189 -32.61 3.85 -19.32
C THR A 189 -31.49 3.17 -20.12
N SER A 190 -30.26 3.16 -19.59
CA SER A 190 -29.15 2.43 -20.19
C SER A 190 -29.45 0.94 -20.14
N PRO A 191 -29.32 0.21 -21.26
CA PRO A 191 -29.42 -1.25 -21.22
C PRO A 191 -28.29 -1.82 -20.37
N ASP A 192 -28.63 -2.58 -19.34
CA ASP A 192 -27.66 -3.30 -18.52
C ASP A 192 -27.11 -4.51 -19.28
N GLY A 193 -25.81 -4.73 -19.19
CA GLY A 193 -25.11 -5.89 -19.75
C GLY A 193 -24.11 -6.47 -18.77
N GLU A 194 -23.77 -7.75 -18.93
CA GLU A 194 -22.77 -8.41 -18.09
C GLU A 194 -21.34 -8.03 -18.51
N TYR A 195 -20.53 -7.59 -17.55
CA TYR A 195 -19.11 -7.36 -17.77
C TYR A 195 -18.31 -8.63 -17.47
N VAL A 196 -17.71 -9.22 -18.49
CA VAL A 196 -16.81 -10.38 -18.36
C VAL A 196 -15.37 -9.92 -18.56
N ASP A 197 -14.54 -10.05 -17.52
CA ASP A 197 -13.11 -9.75 -17.62
C ASP A 197 -12.40 -10.84 -18.43
N ILE A 198 -11.88 -10.44 -19.60
CA ILE A 198 -11.12 -11.29 -20.53
C ILE A 198 -9.61 -11.01 -20.47
N SER A 199 -9.13 -10.33 -19.43
CA SER A 199 -7.72 -9.99 -19.25
C SER A 199 -6.84 -11.26 -19.18
N LYS A 200 -5.73 -11.26 -19.94
CA LYS A 200 -4.83 -12.41 -19.97
C LYS A 200 -4.06 -12.51 -18.65
N GLN A 201 -4.22 -13.66 -17.98
CA GLN A 201 -3.43 -13.96 -16.80
C GLN A 201 -2.05 -14.49 -17.20
N TYR A 202 -1.02 -13.70 -16.91
CA TYR A 202 0.38 -14.11 -17.00
C TYR A 202 0.79 -14.73 -15.67
N LYS A 203 1.30 -15.97 -15.69
CA LYS A 203 1.82 -16.70 -14.54
C LYS A 203 3.34 -16.72 -14.57
#